data_AF-A0A8C2Z6J8-F1
#
_entry.id   AF-A0A8C2Z6J8-F1
#
_cell.length_a   1.000
_cell.length_b   1.000
_cell.length_c   1.000
_cell.angle_alpha   90.00
_cell.angle_beta   90.00
_cell.angle_gamma   90.00
#
_symmetry.space_group_name_H-M   'P 1'
#
loop_
_entity.id
_entity.type
_entity.pdbx_description
1 polymer ?
#
loop_
_entity_poly.entity_id
_entity_poly.type
_entity_poly.pdbx_seq_one_letter_code
_entity_poly.pdbx_strand_id
1 'polypeptide(L)'
;VPFISYLSALQKSQLLSDDMVNGVEIRCEEKGSCPAGCHLRSGEQPSPIPVLLEVSRVVPLYSLVQDNVTKEAFKSATMSSYWCAGKGDVIDNWCRCDLSAFSKDGLPNCSPLRQPTVRLAPYLEPSSTMVALEWMDVEPLIGCKVSDYSIQHKRVEDPSEAEVYTGEVLSLVDDLFSGLGSSCVVAGKRTGDHPHSVLYSVVFKCLESDSLYKFTLRAVDSRGSSSESSFVSVRTSCPMVDDSRAEEIADKVYNLYNGYTSGKEQQMAYNTLMEIPPPLLYRVQHHYNSHYEKFGDFVWRSEDELGPRKANLILYRGEKISHYCRSLLRSTHIQSRTDTMAYVYCRSEEGRPPSNTWHGSLHESRTTCMEKLISVQRNTYREIVEKVLKAI
;
A
#
# COMPACT_ATOMS: atom_id res chain seq x y z
N VAL A 1 8.47 12.01 -33.27
CA VAL A 1 7.11 12.14 -32.69
C VAL A 1 7.25 12.03 -31.18
N PRO A 2 6.75 12.99 -30.38
CA PRO A 2 6.75 12.88 -28.92
C PRO A 2 5.98 11.64 -28.46
N PHE A 3 6.42 10.99 -27.38
CA PHE A 3 5.82 9.74 -26.90
C PHE A 3 4.32 9.89 -26.59
N ILE A 4 3.92 10.98 -25.93
CA ILE A 4 2.52 11.29 -25.65
C ILE A 4 1.68 11.44 -26.93
N SER A 5 2.25 12.03 -27.98
CA SER A 5 1.58 12.19 -29.28
C SER A 5 1.42 10.85 -30.00
N TYR A 6 2.42 9.96 -29.87
CA TYR A 6 2.34 8.60 -30.39
C TYR A 6 1.24 7.78 -29.68
N LEU A 7 1.20 7.81 -28.34
CA LEU A 7 0.14 7.13 -27.58
C LEU A 7 -1.26 7.70 -27.89
N SER A 8 -1.39 9.02 -27.98
CA SER A 8 -2.65 9.66 -28.35
C SER A 8 -3.11 9.26 -29.75
N ALA A 9 -2.18 9.13 -30.71
CA ALA A 9 -2.50 8.65 -32.04
C ALA A 9 -2.96 7.19 -32.02
N LEU A 10 -2.28 6.32 -31.27
CA LEU A 10 -2.68 4.92 -31.08
C LEU A 10 -4.08 4.78 -30.47
N GLN A 11 -4.38 5.56 -29.42
CA GLN A 11 -5.71 5.59 -28.80
C GLN A 11 -6.81 6.06 -29.78
N LYS A 12 -6.52 7.07 -30.62
CA LYS A 12 -7.46 7.53 -31.65
C LYS A 12 -7.67 6.49 -32.75
N SER A 13 -6.64 5.73 -33.10
CA SER A 13 -6.73 4.63 -34.08
C SER A 13 -7.31 3.34 -33.52
N GLN A 14 -7.50 3.23 -32.20
CA GLN A 14 -8.01 2.04 -31.50
C GLN A 14 -9.44 1.64 -31.91
N LEU A 15 -10.15 2.52 -32.63
CA LEU A 15 -11.39 2.15 -33.32
C LEU A 15 -11.20 1.06 -34.40
N LEU A 16 -9.95 0.70 -34.76
CA LEU A 16 -9.64 -0.21 -35.87
C LEU A 16 -8.82 -1.48 -35.51
N SER A 17 -8.16 -1.58 -34.35
CA SER A 17 -7.51 -2.85 -33.90
C SER A 17 -7.02 -2.84 -32.43
N ASP A 18 -7.26 -3.97 -31.76
CA ASP A 18 -6.73 -4.60 -30.51
C ASP A 18 -6.24 -3.83 -29.25
N ASP A 19 -6.45 -4.51 -28.12
CA ASP A 19 -6.37 -4.16 -26.69
C ASP A 19 -5.06 -3.55 -26.12
N MET A 20 -4.03 -3.29 -26.92
CA MET A 20 -2.68 -2.98 -26.41
C MET A 20 -2.56 -1.66 -25.61
N VAL A 21 -3.38 -0.66 -25.91
CA VAL A 21 -3.42 0.63 -25.20
C VAL A 21 -4.68 0.80 -24.34
N ASN A 22 -5.40 -0.30 -24.11
CA ASN A 22 -6.57 -0.32 -23.24
C ASN A 22 -6.17 0.04 -21.80
N GLY A 23 -6.92 0.94 -21.16
CA GLY A 23 -6.63 1.43 -19.81
C GLY A 23 -5.61 2.58 -19.70
N VAL A 24 -4.99 3.03 -20.81
CA VAL A 24 -4.17 4.26 -20.80
C VAL A 24 -5.09 5.47 -20.80
N GLU A 25 -4.83 6.47 -19.94
CA GLU A 25 -5.55 7.74 -19.92
C GLU A 25 -4.56 8.92 -19.96
N ILE A 26 -4.79 9.87 -20.86
CA ILE A 26 -3.97 11.09 -20.98
C ILE A 26 -4.78 12.27 -20.46
N ARG A 27 -4.35 12.86 -19.33
CA ARG A 27 -4.92 14.09 -18.77
C ARG A 27 -3.93 15.23 -18.91
N CYS A 28 -4.38 16.34 -19.50
CA CYS A 28 -3.55 17.53 -19.71
C CYS A 28 -4.13 18.71 -18.94
N GLU A 29 -3.26 19.42 -18.21
CA GLU A 29 -3.57 20.72 -17.61
C GLU A 29 -2.65 21.77 -18.22
N GLU A 30 -3.19 22.96 -18.52
CA GLU A 30 -2.46 24.04 -19.17
C GLU A 30 -2.47 25.30 -18.31
N LYS A 31 -1.29 25.89 -18.11
CA LYS A 31 -1.11 27.20 -17.48
C LYS A 31 -0.58 28.18 -18.52
N GLY A 32 -1.50 28.93 -19.12
CA GLY A 32 -1.22 29.83 -20.25
C GLY A 32 -1.27 29.10 -21.60
N SER A 33 -1.81 29.74 -22.64
CA SER A 33 -2.05 29.11 -23.94
C SER A 33 -0.76 28.78 -24.70
N CYS A 34 -0.75 27.68 -25.44
CA CYS A 34 0.34 27.31 -26.34
C CYS A 34 0.48 28.30 -27.53
N PRO A 35 1.67 28.89 -27.76
CA PRO A 35 1.89 29.82 -28.87
C PRO A 35 1.93 29.09 -30.23
N ALA A 36 1.46 29.74 -31.29
CA ALA A 36 1.45 29.19 -32.65
C ALA A 36 2.85 28.78 -33.20
N GLY A 37 3.94 29.33 -32.65
CA GLY A 37 5.31 28.94 -33.00
C GLY A 37 5.82 27.67 -32.30
N CYS A 38 5.06 27.10 -31.37
CA CYS A 38 5.39 25.85 -30.70
C CYS A 38 4.71 24.68 -31.41
N HIS A 39 5.48 23.70 -31.86
CA HIS A 39 4.96 22.52 -32.57
C HIS A 39 4.88 21.25 -31.71
N LEU A 40 5.31 21.31 -30.45
CA LEU A 40 5.15 20.18 -29.51
C LEU A 40 3.68 19.93 -29.14
N ARG A 41 2.86 20.97 -29.27
CA ARG A 41 1.41 20.95 -29.20
C ARG A 41 0.92 21.83 -30.34
N SER A 42 -0.14 21.44 -31.05
CA SER A 42 -0.72 22.30 -32.09
C SER A 42 -1.36 23.52 -31.42
N GLY A 43 -0.58 24.59 -31.22
CA GLY A 43 -1.06 25.86 -30.67
C GLY A 43 -1.76 26.67 -31.76
N GLU A 44 -2.97 27.15 -31.47
CA GLU A 44 -3.78 27.92 -32.44
C GLU A 44 -3.67 29.43 -32.24
N GLN A 45 -3.07 29.88 -31.13
CA GLN A 45 -3.10 31.29 -30.73
C GLN A 45 -1.81 32.02 -31.12
N PRO A 46 -1.89 33.08 -31.96
CA PRO A 46 -0.77 33.98 -32.16
C PRO A 46 -0.54 34.79 -30.87
N SER A 47 0.70 34.72 -30.35
CA SER A 47 1.18 35.51 -29.20
C SER A 47 0.26 35.49 -27.95
N PRO A 48 0.20 34.37 -27.20
CA PRO A 48 -0.58 34.28 -25.97
C PRO A 48 0.01 35.13 -24.84
N ILE A 49 -0.85 35.58 -23.92
CA ILE A 49 -0.44 36.37 -22.74
C ILE A 49 0.26 35.43 -21.75
N PRO A 50 1.49 35.76 -21.28
CA PRO A 50 2.19 34.95 -20.28
C PRO A 50 1.43 34.87 -18.96
N VAL A 51 1.43 33.69 -18.34
CA VAL A 51 0.80 33.43 -17.04
C VAL A 51 1.90 33.18 -16.00
N LEU A 52 1.66 33.56 -14.74
CA LEU A 52 2.57 33.26 -13.64
C LEU A 52 2.70 31.73 -13.47
N LEU A 53 3.90 31.21 -13.68
CA LEU A 53 4.21 29.79 -13.53
C LEU A 53 4.84 29.48 -12.18
N GLU A 54 5.82 30.30 -11.77
CA GLU A 54 6.63 30.07 -10.59
C GLU A 54 6.94 31.39 -9.88
N VAL A 55 6.94 31.36 -8.54
CA VAL A 55 7.43 32.44 -7.70
C VAL A 55 8.82 32.07 -7.19
N SER A 56 9.85 32.57 -7.86
CA SER A 56 11.24 32.21 -7.56
C SER A 56 11.79 32.85 -6.27
N ARG A 57 11.22 33.98 -5.84
CA ARG A 57 11.65 34.74 -4.66
C ARG A 57 10.46 35.41 -4.00
N VAL A 58 10.44 35.37 -2.67
CA VAL A 58 9.48 36.09 -1.83
C VAL A 58 10.23 36.95 -0.84
N VAL A 59 9.74 38.17 -0.63
CA VAL A 59 10.29 39.11 0.36
C VAL A 59 9.17 39.45 1.35
N PRO A 60 9.38 39.27 2.67
CA PRO A 60 8.34 39.55 3.65
C PRO A 60 7.94 41.04 3.66
N LEU A 61 6.65 41.33 3.83
CA LEU A 61 6.14 42.70 3.77
C LEU A 61 6.65 43.58 4.91
N TYR A 62 6.98 43.01 6.07
CA TYR A 62 7.58 43.77 7.18
C TYR A 62 8.96 44.36 6.82
N SER A 63 9.61 43.91 5.74
CA SER A 63 10.84 44.54 5.24
C SER A 63 10.63 45.95 4.69
N LEU A 64 9.39 46.28 4.30
CA LEU A 64 9.01 47.60 3.79
C LEU A 64 8.71 48.60 4.92
N VAL A 65 8.62 48.13 6.16
CA VAL A 65 8.35 48.97 7.34
C VAL A 65 9.66 49.60 7.81
N GLN A 66 9.68 50.93 7.89
CA GLN A 66 10.88 51.70 8.29
C GLN A 66 11.07 51.80 9.80
N ASP A 67 9.98 51.86 10.56
CA ASP A 67 10.02 51.90 12.03
C ASP A 67 10.32 50.51 12.61
N ASN A 68 11.34 50.42 13.45
CA ASN A 68 11.80 49.15 14.02
C ASN A 68 10.75 48.50 14.93
N VAL A 69 10.00 49.30 15.70
CA VAL A 69 9.00 48.79 16.66
C VAL A 69 7.85 48.15 15.91
N THR A 70 7.31 48.86 14.92
CA THR A 70 6.21 48.39 14.06
C THR A 70 6.65 47.19 13.23
N LYS A 71 7.89 47.18 12.74
CA LYS A 71 8.46 46.06 11.99
C LYS A 71 8.50 44.77 12.81
N GLU A 72 9.00 44.83 14.05
CA GLU A 72 9.05 43.65 14.92
C GLU A 72 7.63 43.20 15.35
N ALA A 73 6.73 44.14 15.66
CA ALA A 73 5.33 43.81 15.95
C ALA A 73 4.65 43.11 14.77
N PHE A 74 4.87 43.61 13.55
CA PHE A 74 4.30 43.01 12.34
C PHE A 74 4.92 41.64 12.03
N LYS A 75 6.22 41.47 12.25
CA LYS A 75 6.90 40.18 12.14
C LYS A 75 6.31 39.15 13.11
N SER A 76 6.14 39.51 14.39
CA SER A 76 5.53 38.62 15.39
C SER A 76 4.10 38.24 15.04
N ALA A 77 3.28 39.20 14.60
CA ALA A 77 1.91 38.94 14.15
C ALA A 77 1.88 38.04 12.91
N THR A 78 2.81 38.22 11.97
CA THR A 78 2.94 37.36 10.77
C THR A 78 3.30 35.93 11.17
N MET A 79 4.25 35.76 12.10
CA MET A 79 4.65 34.45 12.62
C MET A 79 3.51 33.75 13.37
N SER A 80 2.78 34.49 14.21
CA SER A 80 1.58 33.98 14.90
C SER A 80 0.52 33.50 13.91
N SER A 81 0.22 34.32 12.89
CA SER A 81 -0.76 33.97 11.86
C SER A 81 -0.38 32.71 11.07
N TYR A 82 0.91 32.57 10.72
CA TYR A 82 1.38 31.46 9.90
C TYR A 82 1.56 30.14 10.67
N TRP A 83 2.19 30.19 11.85
CA TRP A 83 2.55 28.98 12.61
C TRP A 83 1.54 28.60 13.70
N CYS A 84 0.89 29.60 14.32
CA CYS A 84 0.01 29.42 15.47
C CYS A 84 -1.45 29.78 15.17
N ALA A 85 -1.83 29.81 13.88
CA ALA A 85 -3.17 30.14 13.39
C ALA A 85 -3.74 31.47 13.94
N GLY A 86 -2.87 32.41 14.34
CA GLY A 86 -3.24 33.70 14.94
C GLY A 86 -3.80 33.61 16.36
N LYS A 87 -3.61 32.48 17.07
CA LYS A 87 -4.14 32.24 18.43
C LYS A 87 -3.04 31.92 19.44
N GLY A 88 -1.88 32.54 19.27
CA GLY A 88 -0.74 32.34 20.14
C GLY A 88 0.53 32.94 19.55
N ASP A 89 1.54 33.06 20.40
CA ASP A 89 2.82 33.64 20.04
C ASP A 89 3.86 32.56 19.74
N VAL A 90 4.77 32.84 18.80
CA VAL A 90 5.92 31.98 18.54
C VAL A 90 7.03 32.30 19.54
N ILE A 91 7.47 31.29 20.29
CA ILE A 91 8.63 31.37 21.20
C ILE A 91 9.62 30.31 20.72
N ASP A 92 10.81 30.74 20.31
CA ASP A 92 11.81 29.88 19.67
C ASP A 92 11.21 29.06 18.52
N ASN A 93 11.05 27.74 18.71
CA ASN A 93 10.49 26.80 17.72
C ASN A 93 9.11 26.24 18.12
N TRP A 94 8.41 26.82 19.10
CA TRP A 94 7.09 26.36 19.53
C TRP A 94 6.07 27.48 19.63
N CYS A 95 4.79 27.12 19.59
CA CYS A 95 3.67 28.06 19.73
C CYS A 95 3.16 28.07 21.16
N ARG A 96 3.23 29.22 21.83
CA ARG A 96 2.55 29.48 23.09
C ARG A 96 1.11 29.88 22.80
N CYS A 97 0.20 28.90 22.91
CA CYS A 97 -1.21 29.10 22.64
C CYS A 97 -1.90 30.00 23.69
N ASP A 98 -2.79 30.86 23.23
CA ASP A 98 -3.72 31.58 24.10
C ASP A 98 -4.72 30.62 24.75
N LEU A 99 -5.31 31.02 25.88
CA LEU A 99 -6.29 30.20 26.62
C LEU A 99 -7.52 29.81 25.78
N SER A 100 -7.85 30.61 24.77
CA SER A 100 -8.97 30.35 23.85
C SER A 100 -8.67 29.30 22.77
N ALA A 101 -7.42 28.85 22.67
CA ALA A 101 -6.95 27.94 21.63
C ALA A 101 -6.77 26.50 22.10
N PHE A 102 -7.26 26.16 23.29
CA PHE A 102 -7.25 24.79 23.80
C PHE A 102 -8.43 23.99 23.25
N SER A 103 -8.20 22.69 23.00
CA SER A 103 -9.23 21.75 22.55
C SER A 103 -10.22 21.43 23.67
N LYS A 104 -11.25 20.64 23.34
CA LYS A 104 -12.22 20.12 24.33
C LYS A 104 -11.56 19.30 25.44
N ASP A 105 -10.43 18.68 25.12
CA ASP A 105 -9.65 17.83 26.04
C ASP A 105 -8.64 18.65 26.85
N GLY A 106 -8.61 19.98 26.69
CA GLY A 106 -7.68 20.85 27.39
C GLY A 106 -6.25 20.80 26.85
N LEU A 107 -6.06 20.36 25.59
CA LEU A 107 -4.76 20.32 24.93
C LEU A 107 -4.55 21.54 24.01
N PRO A 108 -3.31 22.06 23.88
CA PRO A 108 -3.04 23.20 22.99
C PRO A 108 -3.34 22.88 21.52
N ASN A 109 -4.13 23.71 20.83
CA ASN A 109 -4.55 23.48 19.43
C ASN A 109 -4.31 24.71 18.51
N CYS A 110 -3.43 25.64 18.89
CA CYS A 110 -3.10 26.79 18.05
C CYS A 110 -2.18 26.44 16.88
N SER A 111 -1.30 25.44 17.04
CA SER A 111 -0.48 24.89 15.95
C SER A 111 -1.19 23.66 15.36
N PRO A 112 -1.62 23.69 14.09
CA PRO A 112 -2.40 22.60 13.51
C PRO A 112 -1.53 21.36 13.27
N LEU A 113 -1.92 20.23 13.89
CA LEU A 113 -1.33 18.93 13.59
C LEU A 113 -1.96 18.37 12.30
N ARG A 114 -1.19 18.34 11.23
CA ARG A 114 -1.68 17.92 9.90
C ARG A 114 -1.95 16.42 9.84
N GLN A 115 -2.92 16.04 9.02
CA GLN A 115 -3.19 14.63 8.70
C GLN A 115 -2.00 14.02 7.93
N PRO A 116 -1.37 12.95 8.43
CA PRO A 116 -0.34 12.24 7.67
C PRO A 116 -0.98 11.52 6.49
N THR A 117 -0.35 11.52 5.32
CA THR A 117 -0.86 10.79 4.13
C THR A 117 -0.14 9.47 3.98
N VAL A 118 -0.76 8.36 4.40
CA VAL A 118 -0.24 7.01 4.20
C VAL A 118 -0.40 6.55 2.75
N ARG A 119 0.62 5.89 2.21
CA ARG A 119 0.66 5.40 0.82
C ARG A 119 1.30 4.02 0.77
N LEU A 120 1.04 3.26 -0.30
CA LEU A 120 1.85 2.08 -0.61
C LEU A 120 3.24 2.52 -1.05
N ALA A 121 4.27 1.81 -0.60
CA ALA A 121 5.64 2.10 -1.02
C ALA A 121 5.81 1.77 -2.52
N PRO A 122 6.19 2.74 -3.37
CA PRO A 122 6.18 2.57 -4.83
C PRO A 122 7.23 1.58 -5.34
N TYR A 123 8.26 1.31 -4.55
CA TYR A 123 9.34 0.38 -4.87
C TYR A 123 9.10 -1.04 -4.32
N LEU A 124 8.06 -1.24 -3.51
CA LEU A 124 7.70 -2.53 -2.90
C LEU A 124 6.24 -2.86 -3.20
N GLU A 125 6.01 -3.46 -4.37
CA GLU A 125 4.68 -3.94 -4.73
C GLU A 125 4.18 -4.97 -3.69
N PRO A 126 2.91 -4.89 -3.27
CA PRO A 126 2.30 -5.91 -2.43
C PRO A 126 2.47 -7.33 -2.97
N SER A 127 2.54 -8.30 -2.07
CA SER A 127 2.58 -9.72 -2.39
C SER A 127 1.51 -10.48 -1.59
N SER A 128 1.60 -11.80 -1.56
CA SER A 128 0.67 -12.65 -0.82
C SER A 128 0.78 -12.46 0.70
N THR A 129 1.96 -12.15 1.23
CA THR A 129 2.15 -11.97 2.69
C THR A 129 2.80 -10.64 3.07
N MET A 130 3.25 -9.86 2.09
CA MET A 130 3.97 -8.62 2.33
C MET A 130 3.26 -7.40 1.76
N VAL A 131 3.15 -6.35 2.58
CA VAL A 131 2.70 -5.00 2.21
C VAL A 131 3.65 -3.99 2.84
N ALA A 132 4.06 -2.99 2.06
CA ALA A 132 4.90 -1.89 2.52
C ALA A 132 4.14 -0.57 2.41
N LEU A 133 4.20 0.23 3.48
CA LEU A 133 3.59 1.54 3.59
C LEU A 133 4.65 2.60 3.80
N GLU A 134 4.39 3.81 3.32
CA GLU A 134 5.23 4.98 3.55
C GLU A 134 4.40 6.26 3.74
N TRP A 135 4.97 7.21 4.48
CA TRP A 135 4.40 8.54 4.67
C TRP A 135 5.49 9.57 4.99
N MET A 136 5.23 10.81 4.62
CA MET A 136 6.07 11.94 4.99
C MET A 136 5.74 12.42 6.40
N ASP A 137 6.77 12.88 7.11
CA ASP A 137 6.61 13.54 8.39
C ASP A 137 5.71 14.78 8.27
N VAL A 138 4.84 14.96 9.26
CA VAL A 138 3.92 16.10 9.34
C VAL A 138 4.37 17.13 10.36
N GLU A 139 5.48 16.90 11.05
CA GLU A 139 6.06 17.86 11.99
C GLU A 139 6.43 19.18 11.28
N PRO A 140 5.86 20.32 11.70
CA PRO A 140 6.27 21.62 11.19
C PRO A 140 7.63 22.05 11.74
N LEU A 141 8.30 22.98 11.05
CA LEU A 141 9.54 23.59 11.54
C LEU A 141 9.33 24.29 12.89
N ILE A 142 8.21 25.01 13.03
CA ILE A 142 7.82 25.75 14.23
C ILE A 142 6.40 25.31 14.62
N GLY A 143 6.19 25.02 15.91
CA GLY A 143 4.88 24.72 16.46
C GLY A 143 4.81 23.38 17.17
N CYS A 144 3.82 22.56 16.81
CA CYS A 144 3.61 21.22 17.37
C CYS A 144 4.78 20.30 17.00
N LYS A 145 5.08 19.34 17.88
CA LYS A 145 6.13 18.33 17.69
C LYS A 145 5.51 16.95 17.68
N VAL A 146 5.83 16.14 16.67
CA VAL A 146 5.28 14.79 16.53
C VAL A 146 6.06 13.88 17.45
N SER A 147 5.36 13.22 18.38
CA SER A 147 5.96 12.29 19.33
C SER A 147 5.89 10.85 18.84
N ASP A 148 4.82 10.49 18.13
CA ASP A 148 4.59 9.13 17.64
C ASP A 148 3.66 9.10 16.42
N TYR A 149 3.68 7.96 15.72
CA TYR A 149 2.70 7.57 14.71
C TYR A 149 1.99 6.30 15.15
N SER A 150 0.67 6.38 15.29
CA SER A 150 -0.18 5.24 15.63
C SER A 150 -0.72 4.62 14.35
N ILE A 151 -0.33 3.37 14.09
CA ILE A 151 -0.68 2.59 12.91
C ILE A 151 -1.67 1.52 13.33
N GLN A 152 -2.83 1.48 12.70
CA GLN A 152 -3.81 0.44 12.91
C GLN A 152 -3.93 -0.41 11.66
N HIS A 153 -3.95 -1.74 11.79
CA HIS A 153 -4.23 -2.63 10.67
C HIS A 153 -5.29 -3.67 11.01
N LYS A 154 -6.16 -3.96 10.04
CA LYS A 154 -7.16 -5.02 10.16
C LYS A 154 -7.40 -5.73 8.84
N ARG A 155 -7.69 -7.03 8.92
CA ARG A 155 -8.28 -7.79 7.82
C ARG A 155 -9.77 -7.41 7.73
N VAL A 156 -10.24 -7.11 6.54
CA VAL A 156 -11.63 -6.78 6.24
C VAL A 156 -12.25 -8.00 5.57
N GLU A 157 -13.21 -8.63 6.24
CA GLU A 157 -13.92 -9.80 5.71
C GLU A 157 -15.04 -9.35 4.77
N ASP A 158 -15.89 -8.42 5.22
CA ASP A 158 -16.91 -7.75 4.41
C ASP A 158 -16.75 -6.23 4.49
N PRO A 159 -16.53 -5.51 3.37
CA PRO A 159 -16.49 -4.06 3.33
C PRO A 159 -17.78 -3.37 3.77
N SER A 160 -18.91 -4.09 3.77
CA SER A 160 -20.25 -3.60 4.10
C SER A 160 -20.64 -3.79 5.57
N GLU A 161 -19.88 -4.59 6.33
CA GLU A 161 -20.12 -4.77 7.77
C GLU A 161 -19.67 -3.54 8.56
N ALA A 162 -20.43 -3.21 9.61
CA ALA A 162 -20.11 -2.12 10.52
C ALA A 162 -18.73 -2.36 11.19
N GLU A 163 -17.91 -1.31 11.32
CA GLU A 163 -16.59 -1.39 11.95
C GLU A 163 -16.70 -1.60 13.47
N VAL A 164 -17.09 -2.80 13.90
CA VAL A 164 -17.22 -3.17 15.32
C VAL A 164 -15.86 -3.48 15.95
N TYR A 165 -14.89 -3.96 15.16
CA TYR A 165 -13.56 -4.33 15.64
C TYR A 165 -12.52 -3.26 15.32
N THR A 166 -11.91 -2.72 16.38
CA THR A 166 -10.67 -1.95 16.31
C THR A 166 -9.53 -2.92 16.06
N GLY A 167 -8.93 -2.88 14.86
CA GLY A 167 -7.75 -3.69 14.52
C GLY A 167 -6.56 -3.46 15.45
N GLU A 168 -5.51 -4.26 15.29
CA GLU A 168 -4.26 -4.14 16.05
C GLU A 168 -3.66 -2.75 15.86
N VAL A 169 -3.32 -2.11 16.97
CA VAL A 169 -2.72 -0.76 17.00
C VAL A 169 -1.25 -0.90 17.38
N LEU A 170 -0.38 -0.31 16.57
CA LEU A 170 1.06 -0.30 16.73
C LEU A 170 1.54 1.15 16.87
N SER A 171 2.33 1.41 17.90
CA SER A 171 3.13 2.61 18.05
C SER A 171 4.42 2.46 17.24
N LEU A 172 4.72 3.45 16.40
CA LEU A 172 5.98 3.46 15.65
C LEU A 172 7.19 3.51 16.60
N VAL A 173 7.07 4.28 17.68
CA VAL A 173 8.15 4.42 18.67
C VAL A 173 8.21 3.21 19.59
N ASP A 174 7.12 2.92 20.29
CA ASP A 174 7.12 2.00 21.42
C ASP A 174 7.07 0.54 20.98
N ASP A 175 6.44 0.21 19.85
CA ASP A 175 6.37 -1.17 19.37
C ASP A 175 7.43 -1.45 18.30
N LEU A 176 7.61 -0.54 17.34
CA LEU A 176 8.45 -0.84 16.17
C LEU A 176 9.92 -0.45 16.36
N PHE A 177 10.23 0.78 16.80
CA PHE A 177 11.61 1.23 16.96
C PHE A 177 12.27 0.73 18.25
N SER A 178 11.51 0.52 19.33
CA SER A 178 12.03 -0.09 20.56
C SER A 178 12.52 -1.53 20.37
N GLY A 179 12.05 -2.21 19.32
CA GLY A 179 12.37 -3.60 19.02
C GLY A 179 11.57 -4.63 19.84
N LEU A 180 10.52 -4.20 20.55
CA LEU A 180 9.55 -5.08 21.21
C LEU A 180 8.58 -5.75 20.21
N GLY A 181 8.46 -5.21 18.99
CA GLY A 181 7.59 -5.70 17.94
C GLY A 181 7.99 -7.04 17.33
N SER A 182 7.00 -7.71 16.73
CA SER A 182 7.17 -8.95 15.98
C SER A 182 8.11 -8.80 14.78
N SER A 183 8.85 -9.87 14.43
CA SER A 183 9.64 -9.93 13.19
C SER A 183 8.81 -9.74 11.90
N CYS A 184 7.48 -9.86 12.02
CA CYS A 184 6.51 -9.64 10.97
C CYS A 184 6.30 -8.18 10.59
N VAL A 185 6.65 -7.23 11.46
CA VAL A 185 6.49 -5.80 11.18
C VAL A 185 7.82 -5.09 11.42
N VAL A 186 8.27 -4.35 10.43
CA VAL A 186 9.55 -3.64 10.50
C VAL A 186 9.35 -2.19 10.10
N ALA A 187 9.90 -1.27 10.89
CA ALA A 187 9.87 0.15 10.62
C ALA A 187 11.20 0.65 10.05
N GLY A 188 11.11 1.71 9.27
CA GLY A 188 12.22 2.44 8.68
C GLY A 188 11.99 3.94 8.77
N LYS A 189 13.09 4.68 8.79
CA LYS A 189 13.19 6.14 8.77
C LYS A 189 14.26 6.49 7.76
N ARG A 190 13.94 7.37 6.80
CA ARG A 190 14.87 7.91 5.81
C ARG A 190 14.76 9.42 5.79
N THR A 191 15.88 10.12 5.74
CA THR A 191 15.89 11.56 5.49
C THR A 191 15.93 11.80 3.99
N GLY A 192 14.99 12.58 3.47
CA GLY A 192 14.91 12.97 2.07
C GLY A 192 15.90 14.08 1.70
N ASP A 193 15.77 14.62 0.50
CA ASP A 193 16.71 15.59 -0.07
C ASP A 193 16.73 16.93 0.69
N HIS A 194 15.64 17.27 1.39
CA HIS A 194 15.58 18.41 2.29
C HIS A 194 15.78 17.96 3.74
N PRO A 195 16.57 18.69 4.55
CA PRO A 195 16.95 18.27 5.91
C PRO A 195 15.77 18.15 6.90
N HIS A 196 14.59 18.66 6.54
CA HIS A 196 13.35 18.57 7.32
C HIS A 196 12.30 17.63 6.69
N SER A 197 12.68 16.91 5.64
CA SER A 197 11.83 15.97 4.95
C SER A 197 12.21 14.57 5.43
N VAL A 198 11.46 14.02 6.39
CA VAL A 198 11.66 12.64 6.85
C VAL A 198 10.55 11.77 6.28
N LEU A 199 10.96 10.64 5.70
CA LEU A 199 10.09 9.60 5.20
C LEU A 199 10.12 8.44 6.19
N TYR A 200 8.95 8.10 6.72
CA TYR A 200 8.74 6.91 7.53
C TYR A 200 8.17 5.80 6.66
N SER A 201 8.56 4.56 6.96
CA SER A 201 8.09 3.38 6.22
C SER A 201 7.85 2.22 7.16
N VAL A 202 6.85 1.39 6.89
CA VAL A 202 6.59 0.14 7.62
C VAL A 202 6.32 -0.99 6.64
N VAL A 203 6.97 -2.13 6.86
CA VAL A 203 6.77 -3.35 6.06
C VAL A 203 6.17 -4.44 6.93
N PHE A 204 5.01 -4.92 6.54
CA PHE A 204 4.34 -6.10 7.08
C PHE A 204 4.76 -7.31 6.24
N LYS A 205 5.14 -8.43 6.86
CA LYS A 205 5.71 -9.62 6.17
C LYS A 205 4.92 -10.92 6.35
N CYS A 206 3.99 -10.94 7.30
CA CYS A 206 3.24 -12.13 7.71
C CYS A 206 1.73 -11.95 7.53
N LEU A 207 1.31 -11.14 6.56
CA LEU A 207 -0.09 -11.00 6.25
C LEU A 207 -0.62 -12.29 5.62
N GLU A 208 -1.93 -12.48 5.73
CA GLU A 208 -2.58 -13.57 5.03
C GLU A 208 -2.79 -13.20 3.55
N SER A 209 -2.63 -14.20 2.71
CA SER A 209 -2.88 -14.12 1.27
C SER A 209 -4.35 -14.02 0.92
N ASP A 210 -4.63 -13.46 -0.27
CA ASP A 210 -5.98 -13.29 -0.79
C ASP A 210 -6.95 -12.59 0.18
N SER A 211 -6.43 -11.63 0.94
CA SER A 211 -7.17 -10.95 2.00
C SER A 211 -7.14 -9.45 1.79
N LEU A 212 -8.26 -8.77 2.06
CA LEU A 212 -8.33 -7.32 2.02
C LEU A 212 -7.89 -6.78 3.38
N TYR A 213 -6.91 -5.88 3.39
CA TYR A 213 -6.45 -5.19 4.60
C TYR A 213 -6.73 -3.70 4.50
N LYS A 214 -7.11 -3.10 5.63
CA LYS A 214 -7.20 -1.65 5.82
C LYS A 214 -6.15 -1.22 6.84
N PHE A 215 -5.30 -0.29 6.42
CA PHE A 215 -4.25 0.32 7.23
C PHE A 215 -4.62 1.77 7.49
N THR A 216 -4.68 2.17 8.76
CA THR A 216 -5.02 3.52 9.19
C THR A 216 -3.83 4.13 9.92
N LEU A 217 -3.52 5.39 9.65
CA LEU A 217 -2.39 6.11 10.24
C LEU A 217 -2.88 7.43 10.85
N ARG A 218 -2.37 7.75 12.04
CA ARG A 218 -2.54 9.06 12.69
C ARG A 218 -1.25 9.49 13.37
N ALA A 219 -1.01 10.80 13.41
CA ALA A 219 0.09 11.38 14.17
C ALA A 219 -0.37 11.71 15.60
N VAL A 220 0.56 11.61 16.54
CA VAL A 220 0.37 12.04 17.94
C VAL A 220 1.42 13.09 18.24
N ASP A 221 1.00 14.22 18.82
CA ASP A 221 1.95 15.28 19.21
C ASP A 221 2.56 15.02 20.60
N SER A 222 3.52 15.85 21.00
CA SER A 222 4.19 15.80 22.31
C SER A 222 3.28 16.02 23.51
N ARG A 223 2.06 16.53 23.30
CA ARG A 223 1.03 16.80 24.30
C ARG A 223 -0.06 15.72 24.35
N GLY A 224 -0.04 14.78 23.41
CA GLY A 224 -1.03 13.71 23.27
C GLY A 224 -2.18 14.02 22.32
N SER A 225 -2.21 15.17 21.65
CA SER A 225 -3.23 15.47 20.63
C SER A 225 -3.04 14.54 19.43
N SER A 226 -4.15 14.11 18.84
CA SER A 226 -4.13 13.24 17.65
C SER A 226 -4.54 14.02 16.41
N SER A 227 -3.90 13.71 15.27
CA SER A 227 -4.33 14.22 13.98
C SER A 227 -5.61 13.53 13.50
N GLU A 228 -6.22 14.07 12.45
CA GLU A 228 -7.10 13.25 11.62
C GLU A 228 -6.35 12.03 11.08
N SER A 229 -7.07 10.94 10.84
CA SER A 229 -6.49 9.69 10.35
C SER A 229 -6.56 9.60 8.83
N SER A 230 -5.54 9.04 8.19
CA SER A 230 -5.59 8.61 6.80
C SER A 230 -5.61 7.08 6.71
N PHE A 231 -6.03 6.54 5.57
CA PHE A 231 -6.04 5.09 5.38
C PHE A 231 -5.70 4.67 3.95
N VAL A 232 -5.22 3.44 3.83
CA VAL A 232 -5.04 2.71 2.58
C VAL A 232 -5.65 1.33 2.73
N SER A 233 -6.42 0.90 1.74
CA SER A 233 -6.95 -0.46 1.64
C SER A 233 -6.25 -1.18 0.49
N VAL A 234 -5.76 -2.39 0.74
CA VAL A 234 -5.03 -3.19 -0.25
C VAL A 234 -5.37 -4.66 -0.10
N ARG A 235 -5.55 -5.35 -1.22
CA ARG A 235 -5.72 -6.81 -1.25
C ARG A 235 -4.35 -7.46 -1.42
N THR A 236 -3.99 -8.40 -0.56
CA THR A 236 -2.81 -9.23 -0.74
C THR A 236 -2.98 -10.15 -1.95
N SER A 237 -1.87 -10.47 -2.62
CA SER A 237 -1.91 -11.33 -3.81
C SER A 237 -2.34 -12.76 -3.46
N CYS A 238 -2.70 -13.54 -4.49
CA CYS A 238 -3.06 -14.93 -4.29
C CYS A 238 -1.89 -15.75 -3.71
N PRO A 239 -2.19 -16.83 -2.99
CA PRO A 239 -1.16 -17.70 -2.42
C PRO A 239 -0.29 -18.32 -3.51
N MET A 240 0.97 -18.61 -3.18
CA MET A 240 1.88 -19.29 -4.12
C MET A 240 1.36 -20.67 -4.48
N VAL A 241 1.40 -21.01 -5.77
CA VAL A 241 0.97 -22.32 -6.28
C VAL A 241 2.08 -22.92 -7.12
N ASP A 242 2.45 -24.16 -6.78
CA ASP A 242 3.32 -25.00 -7.60
C ASP A 242 2.46 -25.72 -8.65
N ASP A 243 2.56 -25.26 -9.88
CA ASP A 243 1.72 -25.72 -10.98
C ASP A 243 2.04 -27.16 -11.40
N SER A 244 3.32 -27.53 -11.43
CA SER A 244 3.77 -28.88 -11.73
C SER A 244 3.28 -29.89 -10.71
N ARG A 245 3.37 -29.54 -9.42
CA ARG A 245 2.85 -30.39 -8.35
C ARG A 245 1.33 -30.52 -8.43
N ALA A 246 0.61 -29.47 -8.84
CA ALA A 246 -0.84 -29.54 -9.02
C ALA A 246 -1.23 -30.52 -10.12
N GLU A 247 -0.51 -30.51 -11.25
CA GLU A 247 -0.73 -31.45 -12.36
C GLU A 247 -0.42 -32.89 -11.96
N GLU A 248 0.72 -33.13 -11.29
CA GLU A 248 1.08 -34.47 -10.77
C GLU A 248 0.01 -35.04 -9.83
N ILE A 249 -0.53 -34.20 -8.95
CA ILE A 249 -1.60 -34.61 -8.02
C ILE A 249 -2.89 -34.91 -8.80
N ALA A 250 -3.23 -34.14 -9.84
CA ALA A 250 -4.39 -34.40 -10.67
C ALA A 250 -4.29 -35.77 -11.35
N ASP A 251 -3.14 -36.09 -11.94
CA ASP A 251 -2.86 -37.39 -12.57
C ASP A 251 -2.92 -38.53 -11.54
N LYS A 252 -2.33 -38.32 -10.36
CA LYS A 252 -2.37 -39.29 -9.27
C LYS A 252 -3.81 -39.56 -8.81
N VAL A 253 -4.63 -38.53 -8.65
CA VAL A 253 -6.04 -38.68 -8.24
C VAL A 253 -6.85 -39.39 -9.31
N TYR A 254 -6.65 -39.05 -10.60
CA TYR A 254 -7.28 -39.77 -11.71
C TYR A 254 -6.95 -41.26 -11.70
N ASN A 255 -5.67 -41.61 -11.51
CA ASN A 255 -5.24 -43.01 -11.44
C ASN A 255 -5.84 -43.74 -10.23
N LEU A 256 -5.96 -43.09 -9.07
CA LEU A 256 -6.59 -43.67 -7.88
C LEU A 256 -8.09 -43.90 -8.08
N TYR A 257 -8.79 -43.00 -8.78
CA TYR A 257 -10.20 -43.17 -9.14
C TYR A 257 -10.39 -44.32 -10.13
N ASN A 258 -9.47 -44.48 -11.08
CA ASN A 258 -9.50 -45.63 -12.00
C ASN A 258 -9.12 -46.97 -11.36
N GLY A 259 -8.64 -47.01 -10.11
CA GLY A 259 -8.37 -48.26 -9.40
C GLY A 259 -9.64 -49.03 -9.00
N TYR A 260 -10.81 -48.35 -8.99
CA TYR A 260 -12.20 -48.80 -8.79
C TYR A 260 -12.51 -49.75 -7.61
N THR A 261 -11.53 -50.27 -6.86
CA THR A 261 -11.76 -51.46 -6.02
C THR A 261 -11.11 -51.45 -4.63
N SER A 262 -10.23 -50.49 -4.32
CA SER A 262 -9.53 -50.47 -3.03
C SER A 262 -9.97 -49.30 -2.15
N GLY A 263 -10.57 -49.60 -0.99
CA GLY A 263 -10.86 -48.60 0.03
C GLY A 263 -9.61 -47.85 0.53
N LYS A 264 -8.41 -48.44 0.35
CA LYS A 264 -7.14 -47.74 0.64
C LYS A 264 -6.83 -46.66 -0.39
N GLU A 265 -7.17 -46.87 -1.67
CA GLU A 265 -6.98 -45.89 -2.74
C GLU A 265 -7.93 -44.72 -2.57
N GLN A 266 -9.21 -44.99 -2.26
CA GLN A 266 -10.19 -43.96 -1.93
C GLN A 266 -9.74 -43.09 -0.75
N GLN A 267 -9.26 -43.71 0.33
CA GLN A 267 -8.77 -42.96 1.49
C GLN A 267 -7.48 -42.20 1.19
N MET A 268 -6.59 -42.75 0.35
CA MET A 268 -5.38 -42.07 -0.09
C MET A 268 -5.69 -40.84 -0.97
N ALA A 269 -6.63 -40.95 -1.90
CA ALA A 269 -7.08 -39.83 -2.72
C ALA A 269 -7.68 -38.71 -1.85
N TYR A 270 -8.58 -39.07 -0.93
CA TYR A 270 -9.17 -38.12 0.02
C TYR A 270 -8.10 -37.44 0.89
N ASN A 271 -7.17 -38.19 1.48
CA ASN A 271 -6.10 -37.61 2.30
C ASN A 271 -5.21 -36.66 1.49
N THR A 272 -4.81 -37.06 0.28
CA THR A 272 -3.99 -36.23 -0.61
C THR A 272 -4.67 -34.89 -0.90
N LEU A 273 -5.96 -34.91 -1.24
CA LEU A 273 -6.74 -33.70 -1.51
C LEU A 273 -6.99 -32.86 -0.25
N MET A 274 -7.04 -33.48 0.94
CA MET A 274 -7.24 -32.78 2.22
C MET A 274 -5.96 -32.18 2.81
N GLU A 275 -4.79 -32.75 2.52
CA GLU A 275 -3.49 -32.28 3.03
C GLU A 275 -2.98 -31.03 2.30
N ILE A 276 -3.36 -30.85 1.03
CA ILE A 276 -2.94 -29.69 0.23
C ILE A 276 -3.73 -28.41 0.58
N PRO A 277 -3.13 -27.22 0.42
CA PRO A 277 -3.83 -25.95 0.69
C PRO A 277 -4.92 -25.69 -0.37
N PRO A 278 -5.99 -24.94 -0.02
CA PRO A 278 -7.11 -24.70 -0.93
C PRO A 278 -6.75 -24.17 -2.34
N PRO A 279 -5.82 -23.22 -2.51
CA PRO A 279 -5.40 -22.74 -3.84
C PRO A 279 -4.80 -23.85 -4.70
N LEU A 280 -4.01 -24.74 -4.09
CA LEU A 280 -3.44 -25.89 -4.79
C LEU A 280 -4.54 -26.90 -5.15
N LEU A 281 -5.51 -27.13 -4.26
CA LEU A 281 -6.68 -27.97 -4.56
C LEU A 281 -7.49 -27.43 -5.75
N TYR A 282 -7.72 -26.12 -5.80
CA TYR A 282 -8.40 -25.48 -6.92
C TYR A 282 -7.61 -25.63 -8.22
N ARG A 283 -6.27 -25.59 -8.15
CA ARG A 283 -5.41 -25.82 -9.30
C ARG A 283 -5.40 -27.28 -9.76
N VAL A 284 -5.43 -28.24 -8.82
CA VAL A 284 -5.60 -29.68 -9.11
C VAL A 284 -6.91 -29.92 -9.85
N GLN A 285 -8.01 -29.30 -9.39
CA GLN A 285 -9.31 -29.39 -10.07
C GLN A 285 -9.23 -28.85 -11.51
N HIS A 286 -8.53 -27.72 -11.73
CA HIS A 286 -8.34 -27.17 -13.07
C HIS A 286 -7.61 -28.15 -14.00
N HIS A 287 -6.49 -28.72 -13.57
CA HIS A 287 -5.73 -29.69 -14.36
C HIS A 287 -6.50 -30.99 -14.60
N TYR A 288 -7.18 -31.49 -13.57
CA TYR A 288 -8.00 -32.69 -13.70
C TYR A 288 -9.07 -32.51 -14.78
N ASN A 289 -9.81 -31.40 -14.74
CA ASN A 289 -10.84 -31.13 -15.75
C ASN A 289 -10.23 -30.88 -17.13
N SER A 290 -9.08 -30.20 -17.22
CA SER A 290 -8.39 -29.97 -18.50
C SER A 290 -8.06 -31.29 -19.23
N HIS A 291 -7.64 -32.32 -18.49
CA HIS A 291 -7.20 -33.59 -19.08
C HIS A 291 -8.30 -34.67 -19.11
N TYR A 292 -9.13 -34.75 -18.08
CA TYR A 292 -9.97 -35.92 -17.79
C TYR A 292 -11.48 -35.66 -17.76
N GLU A 293 -11.95 -34.43 -17.99
CA GLU A 293 -13.39 -34.07 -17.95
C GLU A 293 -14.26 -34.97 -18.85
N LYS A 294 -13.69 -35.49 -19.95
CA LYS A 294 -14.37 -36.45 -20.84
C LYS A 294 -14.82 -37.75 -20.14
N PHE A 295 -14.22 -38.07 -19.00
CA PHE A 295 -14.52 -39.26 -18.19
C PHE A 295 -15.31 -38.93 -16.91
N GLY A 296 -15.84 -37.71 -16.82
CA GLY A 296 -16.50 -37.14 -15.65
C GLY A 296 -15.67 -35.99 -15.09
N ASP A 297 -16.33 -34.87 -14.80
CA ASP A 297 -15.65 -33.74 -14.15
C ASP A 297 -15.17 -34.12 -12.74
N PHE A 298 -14.17 -33.40 -12.23
CA PHE A 298 -13.53 -33.65 -10.94
C PHE A 298 -14.54 -33.74 -9.78
N VAL A 299 -15.57 -32.92 -9.79
CA VAL A 299 -16.56 -32.85 -8.70
C VAL A 299 -17.41 -34.11 -8.71
N TRP A 300 -18.00 -34.39 -9.87
CA TRP A 300 -18.84 -35.56 -10.09
C TRP A 300 -18.08 -36.86 -9.84
N ARG A 301 -16.84 -36.97 -10.35
CA ARG A 301 -16.00 -38.14 -10.12
C ARG A 301 -15.60 -38.31 -8.66
N SER A 302 -15.32 -37.21 -7.95
CA SER A 302 -15.00 -37.28 -6.52
C SER A 302 -16.21 -37.73 -5.69
N GLU A 303 -17.42 -37.37 -6.09
CA GLU A 303 -18.65 -37.84 -5.45
C GLU A 303 -18.91 -39.32 -5.71
N ASP A 304 -18.70 -39.80 -6.95
CA ASP A 304 -18.84 -41.21 -7.32
C ASP A 304 -17.87 -42.11 -6.54
N GLU A 305 -16.59 -41.71 -6.46
CA GLU A 305 -15.53 -42.56 -5.88
C GLU A 305 -15.40 -42.43 -4.36
N LEU A 306 -15.68 -41.26 -3.78
CA LEU A 306 -15.47 -40.98 -2.35
C LEU A 306 -16.79 -40.84 -1.57
N GLY A 307 -17.91 -40.73 -2.27
CA GLY A 307 -19.22 -40.45 -1.70
C GLY A 307 -19.47 -38.96 -1.40
N PRO A 308 -20.75 -38.58 -1.24
CA PRO A 308 -21.19 -37.18 -1.21
C PRO A 308 -20.60 -36.37 -0.06
N ARG A 309 -20.42 -36.98 1.11
CA ARG A 309 -19.88 -36.27 2.29
C ARG A 309 -18.42 -35.87 2.11
N LYS A 310 -17.58 -36.76 1.56
CA LYS A 310 -16.16 -36.48 1.35
C LYS A 310 -15.97 -35.50 0.20
N ALA A 311 -16.71 -35.65 -0.89
CA ALA A 311 -16.71 -34.72 -2.02
C ALA A 311 -17.09 -33.30 -1.58
N ASN A 312 -18.19 -33.14 -0.82
CA ASN A 312 -18.61 -31.82 -0.33
C ASN A 312 -17.57 -31.15 0.58
N LEU A 313 -16.86 -31.92 1.42
CA LEU A 313 -15.78 -31.37 2.24
C LEU A 313 -14.60 -30.88 1.39
N ILE A 314 -14.31 -31.54 0.28
CA ILE A 314 -13.29 -31.10 -0.69
C ILE A 314 -13.73 -29.80 -1.37
N LEU A 315 -14.97 -29.74 -1.88
CA LEU A 315 -15.52 -28.56 -2.56
C LEU A 315 -15.54 -27.33 -1.66
N TYR A 316 -16.00 -27.48 -0.42
CA TYR A 316 -16.08 -26.39 0.55
C TYR A 316 -14.71 -25.74 0.83
N ARG A 317 -13.60 -26.47 0.66
CA ARG A 317 -12.25 -25.87 0.78
C ARG A 317 -11.96 -24.93 -0.37
N GLY A 318 -12.35 -25.28 -1.60
CA GLY A 318 -12.20 -24.41 -2.77
C GLY A 318 -13.05 -23.14 -2.70
N GLU A 319 -14.17 -23.17 -1.96
CA GLU A 319 -15.03 -22.00 -1.74
C GLU A 319 -14.39 -20.89 -0.89
N LYS A 320 -13.32 -21.19 -0.14
CA LYS A 320 -12.61 -20.19 0.67
C LYS A 320 -11.73 -19.24 -0.12
N ILE A 321 -11.50 -19.53 -1.40
CA ILE A 321 -10.68 -18.69 -2.29
C ILE A 321 -11.57 -17.59 -2.87
N SER A 322 -11.06 -16.36 -2.95
CA SER A 322 -11.81 -15.25 -3.53
C SER A 322 -12.07 -15.43 -5.03
N HIS A 323 -13.09 -14.74 -5.53
CA HIS A 323 -13.37 -14.70 -6.96
C HIS A 323 -12.18 -14.21 -7.80
N TYR A 324 -11.42 -13.25 -7.29
CA TYR A 324 -10.21 -12.73 -7.95
C TYR A 324 -9.17 -13.84 -8.13
N CYS A 325 -8.84 -14.56 -7.05
CA CYS A 325 -7.85 -15.62 -7.12
C CYS A 325 -8.34 -16.85 -7.89
N ARG A 326 -9.62 -17.19 -7.82
CA ARG A 326 -10.19 -18.25 -8.68
C ARG A 326 -10.02 -17.91 -10.17
N SER A 327 -10.19 -16.65 -10.55
CA SER A 327 -9.98 -16.22 -11.94
C SER A 327 -8.53 -16.43 -12.38
N LEU A 328 -7.57 -15.98 -11.56
CA LEU A 328 -6.14 -16.13 -11.85
C LEU A 328 -5.66 -17.58 -11.82
N LEU A 329 -6.20 -18.41 -10.93
CA LEU A 329 -5.81 -19.83 -10.83
C LEU A 329 -6.34 -20.68 -12.00
N ARG A 330 -7.21 -20.13 -12.86
CA ARG A 330 -7.65 -20.74 -14.12
C ARG A 330 -6.73 -20.42 -15.30
N SER A 331 -5.68 -19.61 -15.11
CA SER A 331 -4.70 -19.33 -16.16
C SER A 331 -4.07 -20.62 -16.69
N THR A 332 -3.60 -20.62 -17.93
CA THR A 332 -3.09 -21.85 -18.55
C THR A 332 -1.85 -22.39 -17.83
N HIS A 333 -0.93 -21.50 -17.46
CA HIS A 333 0.30 -21.85 -16.76
C HIS A 333 0.58 -20.83 -15.66
N ILE A 334 1.07 -21.32 -14.53
CA ILE A 334 1.47 -20.49 -13.38
C ILE A 334 2.95 -20.77 -13.10
N GLN A 335 3.77 -19.72 -13.15
CA GLN A 335 5.19 -19.80 -12.79
C GLN A 335 5.44 -19.01 -11.51
N SER A 336 6.36 -19.46 -10.67
CA SER A 336 6.82 -18.69 -9.52
C SER A 336 8.04 -17.86 -9.91
N ARG A 337 8.06 -16.59 -9.51
CA ARG A 337 9.25 -15.74 -9.53
C ARG A 337 9.58 -15.32 -8.11
N THR A 338 10.87 -15.19 -7.81
CA THR A 338 11.32 -14.65 -6.53
C THR A 338 12.08 -13.36 -6.79
N ASP A 339 11.53 -12.26 -6.28
CA ASP A 339 12.13 -10.94 -6.40
C ASP A 339 12.85 -10.63 -5.08
N THR A 340 14.10 -10.17 -5.15
CA THR A 340 14.82 -9.68 -3.97
C THR A 340 14.74 -8.17 -3.93
N MET A 341 14.17 -7.62 -2.87
CA MET A 341 13.96 -6.19 -2.70
C MET A 341 14.61 -5.69 -1.43
N ALA A 342 15.07 -4.44 -1.43
CA ALA A 342 15.66 -3.81 -0.26
C ALA A 342 14.63 -3.02 0.54
N TYR A 343 14.74 -3.05 1.86
CA TYR A 343 13.96 -2.25 2.78
C TYR A 343 14.84 -1.72 3.91
N VAL A 344 14.47 -0.57 4.48
CA VAL A 344 15.19 0.01 5.61
C VAL A 344 14.60 -0.50 6.91
N TYR A 345 15.49 -0.91 7.81
CA TYR A 345 15.19 -1.34 9.16
C TYR A 345 15.87 -0.42 10.16
N CYS A 346 15.08 0.27 10.98
CA CYS A 346 15.61 1.17 12.00
C CYS A 346 15.25 0.71 13.41
N ARG A 347 16.13 0.97 14.37
CA ARG A 347 15.89 0.83 15.81
C ARG A 347 16.30 2.09 16.55
N SER A 348 15.63 2.38 17.66
CA SER A 348 16.05 3.45 18.57
C SER A 348 17.38 3.10 19.23
N GLU A 349 18.32 4.05 19.28
CA GLU A 349 19.56 3.91 20.07
C GLU A 349 19.32 4.16 21.56
N GLU A 350 18.28 4.91 21.92
CA GLU A 350 17.98 5.29 23.30
C GLU A 350 16.76 4.52 23.82
N GLY A 351 16.95 3.78 24.91
CA GLY A 351 15.87 3.43 25.83
C GLY A 351 15.55 4.64 26.69
N ARG A 352 14.79 5.61 26.16
CA ARG A 352 14.39 6.77 26.98
C ARG A 352 13.40 6.30 28.05
N PRO A 353 13.60 6.67 29.34
CA PRO A 353 12.54 6.51 30.32
C PRO A 353 11.37 7.44 29.93
N PRO A 354 10.12 6.96 29.97
CA PRO A 354 8.96 7.81 29.72
C PRO A 354 8.92 8.91 30.79
N SER A 355 9.06 10.17 30.36
CA SER A 355 8.71 11.33 31.18
C SER A 355 7.19 11.47 31.14
N ASN A 356 6.54 11.42 32.29
CA ASN A 356 5.07 11.32 32.45
C ASN A 356 4.22 12.46 31.86
N THR A 357 4.80 13.43 31.13
CA THR A 357 4.02 14.58 30.60
C THR A 357 4.51 15.14 29.26
N TRP A 358 5.73 14.84 28.81
CA TRP A 358 6.31 15.47 27.61
C TRP A 358 7.10 14.43 26.82
N HIS A 359 6.58 14.07 25.64
CA HIS A 359 7.33 13.25 24.68
C HIS A 359 8.16 14.17 23.78
N GLY A 360 9.43 13.80 23.54
CA GLY A 360 10.30 14.54 22.62
C GLY A 360 9.87 14.37 21.16
N SER A 361 10.45 15.18 20.27
CA SER A 361 10.22 15.04 18.82
C SER A 361 10.77 13.71 18.30
N LEU A 362 9.94 12.98 17.57
CA LEU A 362 10.30 11.76 16.84
C LEU A 362 11.26 12.06 15.68
N HIS A 363 11.17 13.25 15.09
CA HIS A 363 12.08 13.69 14.04
C HIS A 363 13.52 13.73 14.58
N GLU A 364 13.72 14.23 15.80
CA GLU A 364 15.02 14.36 16.46
C GLU A 364 15.53 13.05 17.11
N SER A 365 14.73 11.98 17.13
CA SER A 365 15.14 10.72 17.73
C SER A 365 16.29 10.07 16.98
N ARG A 366 17.30 9.62 17.73
CA ARG A 366 18.45 8.89 17.21
C ARG A 366 18.04 7.45 16.91
N THR A 367 18.15 7.09 15.64
CA THR A 367 17.85 5.74 15.16
C THR A 367 19.04 5.17 14.41
N THR A 368 19.35 3.90 14.65
CA THR A 368 20.29 3.12 13.86
C THR A 368 19.53 2.40 12.77
N CYS A 369 19.80 2.79 11.53
CA CYS A 369 19.16 2.24 10.35
C CYS A 369 20.12 1.36 9.57
N MET A 370 19.64 0.23 9.09
CA MET A 370 20.36 -0.66 8.19
C MET A 370 19.46 -1.08 7.04
N GLU A 371 20.05 -1.23 5.86
CA GLU A 371 19.38 -1.81 4.71
C GLU A 371 19.38 -3.33 4.82
N LYS A 372 18.21 -3.94 4.62
CA LYS A 372 18.02 -5.39 4.61
C LYS A 372 17.34 -5.80 3.33
N LEU A 373 17.59 -7.04 2.92
CA LEU A 373 16.95 -7.65 1.77
C LEU A 373 15.78 -8.53 2.22
N ILE A 374 14.71 -8.54 1.42
CA ILE A 374 13.58 -9.45 1.55
C ILE A 374 13.41 -10.19 0.23
N SER A 375 13.22 -11.51 0.31
CA SER A 375 12.86 -12.33 -0.85
C SER A 375 11.34 -12.46 -0.89
N VAL A 376 10.75 -12.02 -2.00
CA VAL A 376 9.30 -11.97 -2.18
C VAL A 376 8.93 -12.89 -3.33
N GLN A 377 8.17 -13.93 -3.03
CA GLN A 377 7.67 -14.85 -4.05
C GLN A 377 6.37 -14.33 -4.64
N ARG A 378 6.25 -14.41 -5.97
CA ARG A 378 5.06 -14.00 -6.72
C ARG A 378 4.72 -15.04 -7.77
N ASN A 379 3.43 -15.31 -7.92
CA ASN A 379 2.92 -16.05 -9.07
C ASN A 379 2.93 -15.14 -10.30
N THR A 380 3.37 -15.70 -11.42
CA THR A 380 3.28 -15.12 -12.76
C THR A 380 2.25 -15.95 -13.52
N TYR A 381 1.12 -15.33 -13.80
CA TYR A 381 0.02 -15.95 -14.52
C TYR A 381 0.20 -15.68 -16.01
N ARG A 382 0.42 -16.75 -16.80
CA ARG A 382 0.46 -16.61 -18.25
C ARG A 382 -0.89 -17.00 -18.84
N GLU A 383 -1.50 -16.03 -19.52
CA GLU A 383 -2.45 -16.32 -20.58
C GLU A 383 -1.65 -16.74 -21.82
N ILE A 384 -2.20 -17.63 -22.64
CA ILE A 384 -1.64 -17.89 -23.97
C ILE A 384 -1.91 -16.64 -24.82
N VAL A 385 -1.08 -15.61 -24.66
CA VAL A 385 -0.87 -14.56 -25.67
C VAL A 385 0.30 -14.96 -26.59
N GLU A 386 0.73 -16.22 -26.52
CA GLU A 386 1.85 -16.77 -27.30
C GLU A 386 1.46 -17.19 -28.72
N LYS A 387 0.45 -16.52 -29.32
CA LYS A 387 0.17 -16.60 -30.76
C LYS A 387 0.22 -15.27 -31.51
N VAL A 388 0.41 -14.12 -30.85
CA VAL A 388 0.44 -12.81 -31.53
C VAL A 388 1.85 -12.19 -31.56
N LEU A 389 2.71 -12.49 -30.59
CA LEU A 389 4.07 -11.90 -30.52
C LEU A 389 5.17 -12.63 -31.32
N LYS A 390 4.83 -13.70 -32.07
CA LYS A 390 5.74 -14.33 -33.05
C LYS A 390 5.44 -13.95 -34.50
N ALA A 391 4.58 -12.96 -34.73
CA ALA A 391 4.21 -12.46 -36.06
C ALA A 391 4.49 -10.95 -36.24
N ILE A 392 5.41 -10.40 -35.45
CA ILE A 392 6.15 -9.16 -35.75
C ILE A 392 7.62 -9.58 -35.89
#